data_AF-A0AA35WFD9-F1
#
_entry.id   AF-A0AA35WFD9-F1
#
_cell.length_a   1.000
_cell.length_b   1.000
_cell.length_c   1.000
_cell.angle_alpha   90.00
_cell.angle_beta   90.00
_cell.angle_gamma   90.00
#
_symmetry.space_group_name_H-M   'P 1'
#
loop_
_entity.id
_entity.type
_entity.pdbx_description
1 polymer ?
#
loop_
_entity_poly.entity_id
_entity_poly.type
_entity_poly.pdbx_seq_one_letter_code
_entity_poly.pdbx_strand_id
1 'polypeptide(L)'
;MNEEERRDILTDLAEVQAPGGAADTDGTGDHEGGNELQMIGMAFQKMTGRVGRQQQRLTTLVAQLQEALRTKTAYMALQRDLQIASRVQRSFLPGERFEAPGVKIQAAMHPAKEVGGDFYDFFLLDENRIGVVVGDVAGKGVPASMFMAVTRTVIRATARQVEYGPGECLRVVNDTLVEATGGDMFVTVFYGVYDVRDGSFVYANGGHNPPVLVTRDGVQRIPLTGGVALAMFDGLTYEEGLVTVPPGCKLFLYTDGVPESANLAEEEYGYERMEEILRQSADRSTGDTLFDDITMVALDRNTAKDRIAVRRFSLRNNRADLPRIAEEIRAFAESGGIGGSVAEHLQQALEETMVNAIDDRLSAVSEYEITVRATLDAGVAEVTVEDDGGAYDPMEEPSERDRDLGMEPGGTAGLGEGLMRRSLVDEVSYMRVGERNRLVMRKRVDT
;
A
#
# COMPACT_ATOMS: atom_id res chain seq x y z
N MET A 1 -12.85 29.03 43.59
CA MET A 1 -14.01 29.21 44.50
C MET A 1 -15.05 29.96 43.70
N ASN A 2 -16.13 29.29 43.31
CA ASN A 2 -17.17 29.89 42.47
C ASN A 2 -17.95 30.95 43.25
N GLU A 3 -18.53 31.93 42.56
CA GLU A 3 -19.32 33.03 43.14
C GLU A 3 -20.48 32.51 44.03
N GLU A 4 -21.02 31.35 43.68
CA GLU A 4 -22.07 30.63 44.40
C GLU A 4 -21.57 30.03 45.73
N GLU A 5 -20.37 29.44 45.75
CA GLU A 5 -19.74 28.93 46.98
C GLU A 5 -19.38 30.06 47.95
N ARG A 6 -18.98 31.22 47.41
CA ARG A 6 -18.72 32.43 48.19
C ARG A 6 -19.99 32.98 48.81
N ARG A 7 -21.11 32.94 48.08
CA ARG A 7 -22.42 33.37 48.55
C ARG A 7 -22.97 32.44 49.64
N ASP A 8 -22.78 31.13 49.52
CA ASP A 8 -23.16 30.17 50.56
C ASP A 8 -22.36 30.34 51.85
N ILE A 9 -21.05 30.63 51.75
CA ILE A 9 -20.21 30.93 52.93
C ILE A 9 -20.67 32.23 53.62
N LEU A 10 -21.01 33.26 52.84
CA LEU A 10 -21.49 34.54 53.38
C LEU A 10 -22.88 34.42 54.02
N THR A 11 -23.74 33.57 53.46
CA THR A 11 -25.07 33.30 54.03
C THR A 11 -24.98 32.53 55.34
N ASP A 12 -24.09 31.53 55.41
CA ASP A 12 -23.81 30.80 56.65
C ASP A 12 -23.19 31.69 57.74
N LEU A 13 -22.31 32.64 57.38
CA LEU A 13 -21.73 33.61 58.32
C LEU A 13 -22.77 34.61 58.85
N ALA A 14 -23.74 34.99 58.02
CA ALA A 14 -24.81 35.91 58.39
C ALA A 14 -25.80 35.29 59.38
N GLU A 15 -26.07 34.00 59.27
CA GLU A 15 -26.88 33.25 60.25
C GLU A 15 -26.15 33.04 61.59
N VAL A 16 -24.81 32.98 61.57
CA VAL A 16 -24.00 32.91 62.81
C VAL A 16 -23.94 34.26 63.55
N GLN A 17 -24.16 35.38 62.86
CA GLN A 17 -24.14 36.73 63.43
C GLN A 17 -25.50 37.28 63.88
N ALA A 18 -26.58 36.49 63.77
CA ALA A 18 -27.91 36.90 64.23
C ALA A 18 -28.21 36.28 65.61
N PRO A 19 -27.85 36.92 66.74
CA PRO A 19 -28.48 36.54 68.01
C PRO A 19 -29.97 36.85 67.90
N GLY A 20 -30.80 35.87 68.23
CA GLY A 20 -32.26 35.97 68.19
C GLY A 20 -32.75 37.28 68.83
N GLY A 21 -33.28 38.17 68.01
CA GLY A 21 -33.87 39.44 68.43
C GLY A 21 -35.38 39.37 68.36
N ALA A 22 -36.00 38.82 69.40
CA ALA A 22 -37.33 39.20 69.87
C ALA A 22 -37.53 38.63 71.29
N ALA A 23 -37.05 39.38 72.28
CA ALA A 23 -37.39 39.16 73.68
C ALA A 23 -38.70 39.91 73.99
N ASP A 24 -39.64 39.22 74.64
CA ASP A 24 -40.60 39.84 75.55
C ASP A 24 -40.46 39.16 76.92
N THR A 25 -40.01 39.97 77.88
CA THR A 25 -40.18 39.95 79.35
C THR A 25 -39.69 38.79 80.24
N ASP A 26 -38.89 39.21 81.23
CA ASP A 26 -38.68 38.71 82.60
C ASP A 26 -38.05 37.33 82.87
N GLY A 27 -36.89 37.36 83.55
CA GLY A 27 -36.36 36.19 84.25
C GLY A 27 -34.83 36.20 84.43
N THR A 28 -34.40 36.49 85.65
CA THR A 28 -33.02 36.35 86.16
C THR A 28 -32.44 34.93 85.95
N GLY A 29 -31.20 34.83 85.43
CA GLY A 29 -30.34 33.66 85.62
C GLY A 29 -29.59 33.16 84.36
N ASP A 30 -28.26 33.32 84.36
CA ASP A 30 -27.26 32.36 83.82
C ASP A 30 -27.50 31.68 82.45
N HIS A 31 -27.77 32.46 81.39
CA HIS A 31 -28.01 31.92 80.04
C HIS A 31 -27.16 32.51 78.89
N GLU A 32 -26.03 33.17 79.15
CA GLU A 32 -25.11 33.58 78.06
C GLU A 32 -24.26 32.40 77.53
N GLY A 33 -23.80 31.50 78.41
CA GLY A 33 -22.97 30.35 78.00
C GLY A 33 -23.74 29.25 77.24
N GLY A 34 -25.07 29.20 77.36
CA GLY A 34 -25.92 28.21 76.67
C GLY A 34 -26.15 28.51 75.19
N ASN A 35 -26.15 29.80 74.83
CA ASN A 35 -26.45 30.27 73.47
C ASN A 35 -25.21 30.17 72.56
N GLU A 36 -24.02 30.49 73.07
CA GLU A 36 -22.75 30.32 72.34
C GLU A 36 -22.42 28.85 72.05
N LEU A 37 -22.66 27.95 73.01
CA LEU A 37 -22.50 26.50 72.80
C LEU A 37 -23.46 25.96 71.72
N GLN A 38 -24.68 26.47 71.67
CA GLN A 38 -25.66 26.12 70.64
C GLN A 38 -25.21 26.58 69.24
N MET A 39 -24.69 27.80 69.13
CA MET A 39 -24.18 28.36 67.88
C MET A 39 -22.96 27.59 67.36
N ILE A 40 -22.03 27.22 68.24
CA ILE A 40 -20.88 26.37 67.89
C ILE A 40 -21.36 24.98 67.46
N GLY A 41 -22.34 24.41 68.15
CA GLY A 41 -22.97 23.13 67.76
C GLY A 41 -23.58 23.16 66.37
N MET A 42 -24.34 24.22 66.03
CA MET A 42 -24.92 24.41 64.70
C MET A 42 -23.86 24.61 63.62
N ALA A 43 -22.82 25.41 63.89
CA ALA A 43 -21.70 25.62 62.98
C ALA A 43 -20.93 24.31 62.72
N PHE A 44 -20.69 23.51 63.76
CA PHE A 44 -20.04 22.21 63.66
C PHE A 44 -20.89 21.21 62.86
N GLN A 45 -22.21 21.19 63.08
CA GLN A 45 -23.14 20.34 62.34
C GLN A 45 -23.21 20.73 60.85
N LYS A 46 -23.21 22.02 60.53
CA LYS A 46 -23.11 22.53 59.15
C LYS A 46 -21.78 22.16 58.50
N MET A 47 -20.65 22.34 59.19
CA MET A 47 -19.32 21.96 58.68
C MET A 47 -19.23 20.45 58.42
N THR A 48 -19.69 19.62 59.35
CA THR A 48 -19.71 18.16 59.21
C THR A 48 -20.56 17.75 58.01
N GLY A 49 -21.71 18.40 57.80
CA GLY A 49 -22.54 18.22 56.61
C GLY A 49 -21.85 18.64 55.31
N ARG A 50 -21.10 19.76 55.31
CA ARG A 50 -20.33 20.24 54.14
C ARG A 50 -19.19 19.28 53.80
N VAL A 51 -18.43 18.82 54.80
CA VAL A 51 -17.35 17.83 54.63
C VAL A 51 -17.92 16.51 54.11
N GLY A 52 -19.04 16.03 54.66
CA GLY A 52 -19.72 14.83 54.17
C GLY A 52 -20.16 14.97 52.70
N ARG A 53 -20.73 16.12 52.31
CA ARG A 53 -21.09 16.40 50.90
C ARG A 53 -19.87 16.49 49.98
N GLN A 54 -18.79 17.13 50.43
CA GLN A 54 -17.53 17.19 49.67
C GLN A 54 -16.91 15.81 49.49
N GLN A 55 -16.91 14.99 50.53
CA GLN A 55 -16.38 13.63 50.47
C GLN A 55 -17.22 12.73 49.56
N GLN A 56 -18.55 12.88 49.57
CA GLN A 56 -19.42 12.20 48.62
C GLN A 56 -19.14 12.65 47.17
N ARG A 57 -18.97 13.96 46.95
CA ARG A 57 -18.68 14.51 45.62
C ARG A 57 -17.33 14.03 45.08
N LEU A 58 -16.29 14.01 45.91
CA LEU A 58 -14.97 13.46 45.57
C LEU A 58 -15.07 11.98 45.21
N THR A 59 -15.82 11.20 45.98
CA THR A 59 -16.02 9.77 45.73
C THR A 59 -16.69 9.54 44.36
N THR A 60 -17.72 10.33 44.04
CA THR A 60 -18.37 10.27 42.72
C THR A 60 -17.42 10.66 41.58
N LEU A 61 -16.63 11.72 41.75
CA LEU A 61 -15.66 12.15 40.74
C LEU A 61 -14.57 11.11 40.48
N VAL A 62 -14.05 10.47 41.55
CA VAL A 62 -13.07 9.39 41.42
C VAL A 62 -13.67 8.21 40.66
N ALA A 63 -14.91 7.81 40.96
CA ALA A 63 -15.60 6.75 40.24
C ALA A 63 -15.80 7.08 38.74
N GLN A 64 -16.21 8.31 38.43
CA GLN A 64 -16.35 8.80 37.04
C GLN A 64 -15.01 8.81 36.30
N LEU A 65 -13.93 9.26 36.96
CA LEU A 65 -12.60 9.28 36.37
C LEU A 65 -12.08 7.86 36.11
N GLN A 66 -12.30 6.93 37.05
CA GLN A 66 -11.94 5.53 36.86
C GLN A 66 -12.68 4.90 35.67
N GLU A 67 -13.96 5.20 35.51
CA GLU A 67 -14.73 4.70 34.37
C GLU A 67 -14.24 5.32 33.06
N ALA A 68 -14.03 6.64 33.02
CA ALA A 68 -13.48 7.31 31.84
C ALA A 68 -12.09 6.78 31.44
N LEU A 69 -11.23 6.47 32.41
CA LEU A 69 -9.93 5.85 32.15
C LEU A 69 -10.06 4.44 31.59
N ARG A 70 -11.00 3.63 32.09
CA ARG A 70 -11.29 2.30 31.53
C ARG A 70 -11.77 2.39 30.09
N THR A 71 -12.74 3.26 29.81
CA THR A 71 -13.25 3.48 28.44
C THR A 71 -12.13 3.95 27.51
N LYS A 72 -11.30 4.90 27.95
CA LYS A 72 -10.16 5.40 27.17
C LYS A 72 -9.15 4.29 26.87
N THR A 73 -8.84 3.46 27.85
CA THR A 73 -7.88 2.36 27.69
C THR A 73 -8.41 1.31 26.71
N ALA A 74 -9.69 0.94 26.81
CA ALA A 74 -10.34 0.02 25.88
C ALA A 74 -10.38 0.59 24.45
N TYR A 75 -10.68 1.88 24.30
CA TYR A 75 -10.65 2.56 23.01
C TYR A 75 -9.25 2.57 22.37
N MET A 76 -8.21 2.86 23.16
CA MET A 76 -6.82 2.82 22.69
C MET A 76 -6.38 1.41 22.26
N ALA A 77 -6.81 0.37 22.97
CA ALA A 77 -6.56 -1.01 22.57
C ALA A 77 -7.22 -1.33 21.23
N LEU A 78 -8.50 -0.96 21.05
CA LEU A 78 -9.21 -1.15 19.80
C LEU A 78 -8.56 -0.39 18.62
N GLN A 79 -8.14 0.86 18.82
CA GLN A 79 -7.43 1.62 17.80
C GLN A 79 -6.13 0.91 17.39
N ARG A 80 -5.39 0.36 18.36
CA ARG A 80 -4.15 -0.38 18.09
C ARG A 80 -4.43 -1.64 17.28
N ASP A 81 -5.48 -2.38 17.62
CA ASP A 81 -5.88 -3.59 16.88
C ASP A 81 -6.30 -3.24 15.44
N LEU A 82 -7.03 -2.13 15.23
CA LEU A 82 -7.39 -1.65 13.90
C LEU A 82 -6.16 -1.21 13.08
N GLN A 83 -5.18 -0.55 13.69
CA GLN A 83 -3.93 -0.19 13.02
C GLN A 83 -3.11 -1.42 12.59
N ILE A 84 -3.11 -2.48 13.42
CA ILE A 84 -2.49 -3.75 13.08
C ILE A 84 -3.22 -4.38 11.89
N ALA A 85 -4.56 -4.44 11.95
CA ALA A 85 -5.38 -4.97 10.86
C ALA A 85 -5.16 -4.19 9.55
N SER A 86 -5.08 -2.85 9.61
CA SER A 86 -4.76 -1.98 8.47
C SER A 86 -3.43 -2.34 7.82
N ARG A 87 -2.39 -2.53 8.65
CA ARG A 87 -1.06 -2.90 8.16
C ARG A 87 -1.06 -4.27 7.48
N VAL A 88 -1.77 -5.24 8.06
CA VAL A 88 -1.95 -6.56 7.48
C VAL A 88 -2.72 -6.47 6.16
N GLN A 89 -3.80 -5.68 6.11
CA GLN A 89 -4.58 -5.44 4.89
C GLN A 89 -3.70 -4.88 3.76
N ARG A 90 -2.92 -3.83 4.06
CA ARG A 90 -1.98 -3.23 3.09
C ARG A 90 -0.91 -4.20 2.62
N SER A 91 -0.50 -5.17 3.45
CA SER A 91 0.47 -6.19 3.04
C SER A 91 -0.10 -7.16 1.99
N PHE A 92 -1.43 -7.27 1.87
CA PHE A 92 -2.05 -8.03 0.81
C PHE A 92 -2.01 -7.27 -0.52
N LEU A 93 -2.26 -5.95 -0.54
CA LEU A 93 -2.29 -5.16 -1.77
C LEU A 93 -0.91 -5.14 -2.47
N PRO A 94 -0.86 -5.10 -3.81
CA PRO A 94 0.41 -4.91 -4.49
C PRO A 94 0.93 -3.47 -4.24
N GLY A 95 2.17 -3.20 -4.64
CA GLY A 95 2.72 -1.84 -4.56
C GLY A 95 1.85 -0.82 -5.32
N GLU A 96 2.14 0.47 -5.19
CA GLU A 96 1.39 1.53 -5.88
C GLU A 96 1.77 1.66 -7.37
N ARG A 97 2.86 1.00 -7.79
CA ARG A 97 3.41 1.08 -9.14
C ARG A 97 3.76 -0.29 -9.66
N PHE A 98 3.46 -0.52 -10.93
CA PHE A 98 3.87 -1.68 -11.67
C PHE A 98 4.28 -1.28 -13.08
N GLU A 99 5.46 -1.72 -13.48
CA GLU A 99 6.06 -1.37 -14.75
C GLU A 99 6.44 -2.66 -15.46
N ALA A 100 5.98 -2.77 -16.70
CA ALA A 100 6.23 -3.91 -17.57
C ALA A 100 6.44 -3.39 -19.01
N PRO A 101 7.02 -4.23 -19.89
CA PRO A 101 7.15 -3.93 -21.32
C PRO A 101 5.92 -3.28 -21.94
N GLY A 102 6.02 -1.99 -22.32
CA GLY A 102 4.94 -1.27 -23.01
C GLY A 102 3.76 -0.82 -22.15
N VAL A 103 3.84 -0.96 -20.81
CA VAL A 103 2.74 -0.55 -19.91
C VAL A 103 3.23 -0.10 -18.53
N LYS A 104 2.58 0.95 -18.04
CA LYS A 104 2.77 1.48 -16.70
C LYS A 104 1.44 1.48 -15.97
N ILE A 105 1.39 0.86 -14.80
CA ILE A 105 0.21 0.82 -13.94
C ILE A 105 0.52 1.60 -12.66
N GLN A 106 -0.38 2.50 -12.30
CA GLN A 106 -0.33 3.25 -11.06
C GLN A 106 -1.63 3.05 -10.30
N ALA A 107 -1.54 2.83 -9.00
CA ALA A 107 -2.68 2.66 -8.13
C ALA A 107 -2.58 3.60 -6.92
N ALA A 108 -3.72 4.16 -6.54
CA ALA A 108 -3.87 4.91 -5.30
C ALA A 108 -5.09 4.38 -4.55
N MET A 109 -4.94 4.17 -3.24
CA MET A 109 -6.01 3.71 -2.35
C MET A 109 -5.99 4.49 -1.04
N HIS A 110 -7.02 5.31 -0.81
CA HIS A 110 -7.17 6.13 0.39
C HIS A 110 -8.42 5.71 1.18
N PRO A 111 -8.33 4.74 2.10
CA PRO A 111 -9.51 4.28 2.84
C PRO A 111 -9.97 5.31 3.88
N ALA A 112 -11.27 5.59 3.99
CA ALA A 112 -11.86 6.52 4.97
C ALA A 112 -11.85 5.98 6.41
N LYS A 113 -11.58 4.68 6.58
CA LYS A 113 -11.37 4.03 7.88
C LYS A 113 -10.03 3.30 7.87
N GLU A 114 -9.56 2.94 9.06
CA GLU A 114 -8.32 2.15 9.22
C GLU A 114 -8.31 0.88 8.35
N VAL A 115 -9.47 0.25 8.14
CA VAL A 115 -9.66 -0.92 7.26
C VAL A 115 -10.91 -0.78 6.38
N GLY A 116 -10.77 -1.11 5.09
CA GLY A 116 -11.80 -0.94 4.05
C GLY A 116 -12.19 -2.22 3.32
N GLY A 117 -13.23 -2.16 2.49
CA GLY A 117 -13.66 -3.25 1.59
C GLY A 117 -13.00 -3.18 0.22
N ASP A 118 -12.61 -2.00 -0.22
CA ASP A 118 -11.96 -1.75 -1.50
C ASP A 118 -10.61 -2.45 -1.63
N PHE A 119 -10.31 -2.84 -2.87
CA PHE A 119 -9.02 -3.36 -3.24
C PHE A 119 -8.73 -3.22 -4.73
N TYR A 120 -7.45 -3.35 -5.03
CA TYR A 120 -6.95 -3.57 -6.37
C TYR A 120 -5.91 -4.68 -6.35
N ASP A 121 -5.71 -5.30 -7.50
CA ASP A 121 -4.55 -6.16 -7.73
C ASP A 121 -4.09 -6.05 -9.18
N PHE A 122 -2.79 -6.24 -9.38
CA PHE A 122 -2.23 -6.41 -10.71
C PHE A 122 -1.11 -7.45 -10.67
N PHE A 123 -1.07 -8.30 -11.68
CA PHE A 123 -0.15 -9.43 -11.72
C PHE A 123 0.09 -9.94 -13.14
N LEU A 124 1.30 -10.41 -13.41
CA LEU A 124 1.62 -11.11 -14.64
C LEU A 124 0.93 -12.48 -14.65
N LEU A 125 0.19 -12.74 -15.73
CA LEU A 125 -0.33 -14.06 -16.09
C LEU A 125 0.73 -14.84 -16.89
N ASP A 126 1.43 -14.14 -17.77
CA ASP A 126 2.61 -14.58 -18.48
C ASP A 126 3.47 -13.36 -18.87
N GLU A 127 4.40 -13.52 -19.82
CA GLU A 127 5.31 -12.46 -20.28
C GLU A 127 4.60 -11.26 -20.92
N ASN A 128 3.38 -11.45 -21.45
CA ASN A 128 2.67 -10.42 -22.22
C ASN A 128 1.30 -10.05 -21.65
N ARG A 129 0.71 -10.91 -20.80
CA ARG A 129 -0.61 -10.71 -20.24
C ARG A 129 -0.56 -10.29 -18.78
N ILE A 130 -1.26 -9.22 -18.45
CA ILE A 130 -1.37 -8.66 -17.10
C ILE A 130 -2.82 -8.70 -16.66
N GLY A 131 -3.09 -9.38 -15.55
CA GLY A 131 -4.36 -9.30 -14.86
C GLY A 131 -4.46 -7.98 -14.09
N VAL A 132 -5.58 -7.29 -14.21
CA VAL A 132 -5.91 -6.05 -13.50
C VAL A 132 -7.27 -6.23 -12.84
N VAL A 133 -7.32 -6.03 -11.52
CA VAL A 133 -8.52 -6.21 -10.70
C VAL A 133 -8.77 -4.94 -9.91
N VAL A 134 -10.02 -4.50 -9.86
CA VAL A 134 -10.53 -3.54 -8.88
C VAL A 134 -11.82 -4.09 -8.32
N GLY A 135 -12.05 -3.96 -7.02
CA GLY A 135 -13.31 -4.38 -6.42
C GLY A 135 -13.61 -3.68 -5.12
N ASP A 136 -14.87 -3.77 -4.72
CA ASP A 136 -15.37 -3.26 -3.45
C ASP A 136 -16.33 -4.26 -2.78
N VAL A 137 -16.06 -4.52 -1.50
CA VAL A 137 -16.80 -5.45 -0.67
C VAL A 137 -17.91 -4.72 0.07
N ALA A 138 -19.12 -5.27 -0.02
CA ALA A 138 -20.25 -4.77 0.73
C ALA A 138 -20.02 -4.85 2.24
N GLY A 139 -20.17 -3.72 2.92
CA GLY A 139 -19.93 -3.59 4.35
C GLY A 139 -18.69 -2.75 4.64
N LYS A 140 -18.32 -2.65 5.92
CA LYS A 140 -17.17 -1.83 6.36
C LYS A 140 -16.47 -2.49 7.54
N GLY A 141 -15.21 -2.13 7.77
CA GLY A 141 -14.46 -2.59 8.94
C GLY A 141 -13.75 -3.93 8.70
N VAL A 142 -13.44 -4.61 9.81
CA VAL A 142 -12.60 -5.83 9.78
C VAL A 142 -13.20 -6.97 8.94
N PRO A 143 -14.50 -7.33 9.04
CA PRO A 143 -15.06 -8.41 8.23
C PRO A 143 -14.93 -8.17 6.72
N ALA A 144 -15.25 -6.96 6.26
CA ALA A 144 -15.11 -6.58 4.85
C ALA A 144 -13.65 -6.66 4.38
N SER A 145 -12.70 -6.20 5.19
CA SER A 145 -11.26 -6.27 4.85
C SER A 145 -10.73 -7.70 4.76
N MET A 146 -11.27 -8.62 5.55
CA MET A 146 -10.91 -10.04 5.48
C MET A 146 -11.50 -10.69 4.24
N PHE A 147 -12.77 -10.39 3.94
CA PHE A 147 -13.42 -10.90 2.73
C PHE A 147 -12.73 -10.40 1.47
N MET A 148 -12.35 -9.12 1.45
CA MET A 148 -11.49 -8.53 0.40
C MET A 148 -10.22 -9.37 0.18
N ALA A 149 -9.48 -9.68 1.25
CA ALA A 149 -8.22 -10.42 1.14
C ALA A 149 -8.43 -11.83 0.57
N VAL A 150 -9.52 -12.49 0.96
CA VAL A 150 -9.93 -13.79 0.43
C VAL A 150 -10.29 -13.66 -1.05
N THR A 151 -11.20 -12.77 -1.42
CA THR A 151 -11.64 -12.54 -2.80
C THR A 151 -10.46 -12.27 -3.73
N ARG A 152 -9.59 -11.34 -3.37
CA ARG A 152 -8.38 -11.02 -4.13
C ARG A 152 -7.50 -12.25 -4.34
N THR A 153 -7.27 -13.02 -3.27
CA THR A 153 -6.41 -14.21 -3.32
C THR A 153 -7.00 -15.29 -4.23
N VAL A 154 -8.31 -15.52 -4.15
CA VAL A 154 -9.01 -16.49 -4.99
C VAL A 154 -8.98 -16.04 -6.46
N ILE A 155 -9.26 -14.76 -6.75
CA ILE A 155 -9.14 -14.22 -8.12
C ILE A 155 -7.74 -14.47 -8.68
N ARG A 156 -6.70 -14.10 -7.93
CA ARG A 156 -5.32 -14.26 -8.40
C ARG A 156 -4.94 -15.73 -8.62
N ALA A 157 -5.40 -16.62 -7.76
CA ALA A 157 -5.14 -18.06 -7.87
C ALA A 157 -5.83 -18.66 -9.10
N THR A 158 -7.11 -18.35 -9.30
CA THR A 158 -7.92 -18.81 -10.44
C THR A 158 -7.41 -18.23 -11.75
N ALA A 159 -7.07 -16.94 -11.78
CA ALA A 159 -6.60 -16.24 -12.98
C ALA A 159 -5.30 -16.84 -13.56
N ARG A 160 -4.44 -17.44 -12.73
CA ARG A 160 -3.20 -18.10 -13.17
C ARG A 160 -3.42 -19.40 -13.91
N GLN A 161 -4.65 -19.91 -13.94
CA GLN A 161 -4.98 -21.10 -14.70
C GLN A 161 -5.24 -20.69 -16.15
N VAL A 162 -4.27 -20.99 -17.03
CA VAL A 162 -4.12 -20.47 -18.40
C VAL A 162 -5.36 -20.64 -19.29
N GLU A 163 -6.23 -21.59 -18.97
CA GLU A 163 -7.45 -21.90 -19.72
C GLU A 163 -8.61 -20.91 -19.48
N TYR A 164 -8.55 -20.11 -18.41
CA TYR A 164 -9.67 -19.25 -18.03
C TYR A 164 -9.53 -17.83 -18.57
N GLY A 165 -10.55 -17.38 -19.30
CA GLY A 165 -10.78 -15.96 -19.60
C GLY A 165 -11.37 -15.23 -18.37
N PRO A 166 -11.46 -13.88 -18.40
CA PRO A 166 -12.02 -13.09 -17.32
C PRO A 166 -13.41 -13.54 -16.84
N GLY A 167 -14.31 -13.89 -17.77
CA GLY A 167 -15.69 -14.27 -17.41
C GLY A 167 -15.73 -15.61 -16.68
N GLU A 168 -15.00 -16.60 -17.18
CA GLU A 168 -14.91 -17.91 -16.56
C GLU A 168 -14.17 -17.86 -15.22
N CYS A 169 -13.14 -17.01 -15.12
CA CYS A 169 -12.46 -16.75 -13.86
C CYS A 169 -13.43 -16.20 -12.81
N LEU A 170 -14.23 -15.17 -13.15
CA LEU A 170 -15.20 -14.60 -12.22
C LEU A 170 -16.30 -15.61 -11.85
N ARG A 171 -16.71 -16.49 -12.77
CA ARG A 171 -17.66 -17.57 -12.48
C ARG A 171 -17.11 -18.52 -11.41
N VAL A 172 -15.89 -19.03 -11.60
CA VAL A 172 -15.26 -19.96 -10.64
C VAL A 172 -15.03 -19.28 -9.30
N VAL A 173 -14.58 -18.02 -9.30
CA VAL A 173 -14.41 -17.22 -8.08
C VAL A 173 -15.74 -17.06 -7.36
N ASN A 174 -16.81 -16.70 -8.08
CA ASN A 174 -18.14 -16.54 -7.52
C ASN A 174 -18.61 -17.79 -6.78
N ASP A 175 -18.60 -18.94 -7.45
CA ASP A 175 -19.08 -20.20 -6.87
C ASP A 175 -18.24 -20.59 -5.63
N THR A 176 -16.93 -20.36 -5.67
CA THR A 176 -16.02 -20.59 -4.54
C THR A 176 -16.35 -19.70 -3.35
N LEU A 177 -16.66 -18.42 -3.58
CA LEU A 177 -16.99 -17.47 -2.52
C LEU A 177 -18.38 -17.72 -1.92
N VAL A 178 -19.36 -18.14 -2.72
CA VAL A 178 -20.70 -18.52 -2.24
C VAL A 178 -20.58 -19.72 -1.30
N GLU A 179 -19.81 -20.75 -1.67
CA GLU A 179 -19.59 -21.93 -0.82
C GLU A 179 -18.95 -21.56 0.52
N ALA A 180 -18.02 -20.61 0.52
CA ALA A 180 -17.30 -20.18 1.72
C ALA A 180 -18.12 -19.27 2.66
N THR A 181 -19.06 -18.49 2.13
CA THR A 181 -19.77 -17.44 2.89
C THR A 181 -21.25 -17.67 3.09
N GLY A 182 -21.87 -18.58 2.33
CA GLY A 182 -23.32 -18.80 2.37
C GLY A 182 -24.15 -17.64 1.79
N GLY A 183 -23.53 -16.65 1.14
CA GLY A 183 -24.22 -15.52 0.50
C GLY A 183 -24.44 -14.29 1.39
N ASP A 184 -23.87 -14.25 2.61
CA ASP A 184 -24.07 -13.15 3.56
C ASP A 184 -23.27 -11.88 3.21
N MET A 185 -22.22 -12.01 2.39
CA MET A 185 -21.40 -10.90 1.89
C MET A 185 -21.28 -11.00 0.38
N PHE A 186 -21.22 -9.84 -0.28
CA PHE A 186 -21.01 -9.76 -1.72
C PHE A 186 -19.93 -8.74 -2.05
N VAL A 187 -19.37 -8.86 -3.24
CA VAL A 187 -18.27 -8.01 -3.70
C VAL A 187 -18.48 -7.65 -5.15
N THR A 188 -18.41 -6.35 -5.45
CA THR A 188 -18.37 -5.87 -6.83
C THR A 188 -16.94 -5.99 -7.34
N VAL A 189 -16.75 -6.55 -8.54
CA VAL A 189 -15.41 -6.74 -9.10
C VAL A 189 -15.40 -6.38 -10.57
N PHE A 190 -14.43 -5.59 -10.97
CA PHE A 190 -14.02 -5.48 -12.35
C PHE A 190 -12.71 -6.23 -12.54
N TYR A 191 -12.69 -7.23 -13.41
CA TYR A 191 -11.49 -7.99 -13.74
C TYR A 191 -11.21 -7.90 -15.25
N GLY A 192 -9.98 -7.55 -15.61
CA GLY A 192 -9.53 -7.59 -16.99
C GLY A 192 -8.13 -8.14 -17.16
N VAL A 193 -7.86 -8.62 -18.37
CA VAL A 193 -6.58 -9.11 -18.83
C VAL A 193 -6.11 -8.22 -19.97
N TYR A 194 -5.03 -7.50 -19.70
CA TYR A 194 -4.36 -6.63 -20.65
C TYR A 194 -3.25 -7.39 -21.38
N ASP A 195 -3.28 -7.41 -22.71
CA ASP A 195 -2.20 -7.93 -23.55
C ASP A 195 -1.34 -6.77 -24.07
N VAL A 196 -0.07 -6.74 -23.67
CA VAL A 196 0.85 -5.64 -24.03
C VAL A 196 1.16 -5.60 -25.53
N ARG A 197 0.99 -6.71 -26.26
CA ARG A 197 1.41 -6.84 -27.67
C ARG A 197 0.54 -5.99 -28.59
N ASP A 198 -0.78 -6.14 -28.45
CA ASP A 198 -1.77 -5.43 -29.26
C ASP A 198 -2.53 -4.35 -28.46
N GLY A 199 -2.42 -4.36 -27.13
CA GLY A 199 -3.17 -3.50 -26.21
C GLY A 199 -4.62 -3.90 -26.07
N SER A 200 -4.96 -5.15 -26.41
CA SER A 200 -6.28 -5.71 -26.11
C SER A 200 -6.47 -5.84 -24.60
N PHE A 201 -7.66 -5.50 -24.16
CA PHE A 201 -8.09 -5.59 -22.78
C PHE A 201 -9.42 -6.35 -22.75
N VAL A 202 -9.33 -7.65 -22.49
CA VAL A 202 -10.51 -8.52 -22.32
C VAL A 202 -10.93 -8.40 -20.86
N TYR A 203 -12.21 -8.17 -20.59
CA TYR A 203 -12.68 -7.94 -19.23
C TYR A 203 -14.03 -8.57 -18.96
N ALA A 204 -14.34 -8.78 -17.69
CA ALA A 204 -15.65 -9.15 -17.20
C ALA A 204 -16.02 -8.27 -16.00
N ASN A 205 -17.29 -7.89 -15.94
CA ASN A 205 -17.82 -7.08 -14.85
C ASN A 205 -18.73 -7.89 -13.92
N GLY A 206 -18.38 -7.96 -12.64
CA GLY A 206 -19.22 -8.47 -11.56
C GLY A 206 -19.87 -7.35 -10.76
N GLY A 207 -20.70 -6.52 -11.41
CA GLY A 207 -21.49 -5.47 -10.76
C GLY A 207 -20.72 -4.20 -10.34
N HIS A 208 -19.51 -3.98 -10.86
CA HIS A 208 -18.65 -2.84 -10.56
C HIS A 208 -18.80 -1.68 -11.56
N ASN A 209 -18.19 -0.54 -11.24
CA ASN A 209 -18.28 0.68 -12.03
C ASN A 209 -17.60 0.56 -13.41
N PRO A 210 -18.12 1.22 -14.46
CA PRO A 210 -17.53 1.20 -15.78
C PRO A 210 -16.20 1.94 -15.79
N PRO A 211 -15.10 1.29 -16.24
CA PRO A 211 -13.83 1.96 -16.45
C PRO A 211 -13.95 3.10 -17.46
N VAL A 212 -12.99 4.02 -17.39
CA VAL A 212 -12.91 5.20 -18.24
C VAL A 212 -11.65 5.15 -19.09
N LEU A 213 -11.81 5.13 -20.40
CA LEU A 213 -10.72 5.26 -21.36
C LEU A 213 -10.52 6.73 -21.72
N VAL A 214 -9.32 7.23 -21.47
CA VAL A 214 -8.88 8.57 -21.84
C VAL A 214 -8.00 8.45 -23.08
N THR A 215 -8.44 9.10 -24.14
CA THR A 215 -7.73 9.22 -25.42
C THR A 215 -7.45 10.69 -25.71
N ARG A 216 -6.68 10.98 -26.77
CA ARG A 216 -6.46 12.36 -27.24
C ARG A 216 -7.75 13.06 -27.68
N ASP A 217 -8.73 12.28 -28.16
CA ASP A 217 -9.99 12.80 -28.69
C ASP A 217 -11.04 13.02 -27.58
N GLY A 218 -10.79 12.51 -26.37
CA GLY A 218 -11.66 12.68 -25.22
C GLY A 218 -11.70 11.48 -24.29
N VAL A 219 -12.77 11.44 -23.49
CA VAL A 219 -12.98 10.48 -22.41
C VAL A 219 -14.19 9.62 -22.77
N GLN A 220 -14.06 8.31 -22.66
CA GLN A 220 -15.12 7.35 -22.99
C GLN A 220 -15.26 6.30 -21.89
N ARG A 221 -16.48 6.05 -21.42
CA ARG A 221 -16.75 4.91 -20.54
C ARG A 221 -16.76 3.61 -21.32
N ILE A 222 -16.12 2.60 -20.76
CA ILE A 222 -16.14 1.24 -21.30
C ILE A 222 -17.52 0.63 -21.06
N PRO A 223 -18.15 0.01 -22.09
CA PRO A 223 -19.44 -0.66 -21.92
C PRO A 223 -19.33 -1.78 -20.89
N LEU A 224 -20.30 -1.87 -19.97
CA LEU A 224 -20.35 -2.99 -19.05
C LEU A 224 -20.83 -4.25 -19.78
N THR A 225 -20.22 -5.38 -19.47
CA THR A 225 -20.65 -6.71 -19.94
C THR A 225 -21.96 -7.18 -19.30
N GLY A 226 -22.45 -6.45 -18.29
CA GLY A 226 -23.44 -6.98 -17.35
C GLY A 226 -22.81 -7.97 -16.37
N GLY A 227 -23.58 -8.38 -15.37
CA GLY A 227 -23.14 -9.25 -14.28
C GLY A 227 -23.59 -8.72 -12.93
N VAL A 228 -23.84 -9.64 -12.00
CA VAL A 228 -24.22 -9.34 -10.61
C VAL A 228 -22.96 -9.31 -9.75
N ALA A 229 -23.01 -8.67 -8.58
CA ALA A 229 -21.93 -8.78 -7.61
C ALA A 229 -21.64 -10.25 -7.26
N LEU A 230 -20.36 -10.57 -7.10
CA LEU A 230 -19.92 -11.91 -6.76
C LEU A 230 -20.37 -12.28 -5.35
N ALA A 231 -20.46 -13.59 -5.10
CA ALA A 231 -20.83 -14.20 -3.83
C ALA A 231 -22.30 -13.99 -3.41
N MET A 232 -23.14 -13.42 -4.29
CA MET A 232 -24.56 -13.24 -3.99
C MET A 232 -25.40 -14.50 -4.32
N PHE A 233 -25.13 -15.14 -5.46
CA PHE A 233 -25.79 -16.36 -5.93
C PHE A 233 -24.78 -17.27 -6.61
N ASP A 234 -24.97 -18.59 -6.55
CA ASP A 234 -24.17 -19.56 -7.30
C ASP A 234 -24.64 -19.68 -8.76
N GLY A 235 -23.80 -20.26 -9.62
CA GLY A 235 -24.17 -20.57 -11.00
C GLY A 235 -24.39 -19.35 -11.90
N LEU A 236 -23.84 -18.19 -11.52
CA LEU A 236 -23.88 -16.97 -12.32
C LEU A 236 -22.92 -17.05 -13.51
N THR A 237 -23.33 -16.54 -14.66
CA THR A 237 -22.46 -16.39 -15.84
C THR A 237 -22.01 -14.94 -15.97
N TYR A 238 -20.72 -14.74 -16.26
CA TYR A 238 -20.14 -13.42 -16.51
C TYR A 238 -19.70 -13.32 -17.97
N GLU A 239 -20.27 -12.37 -18.70
CA GLU A 239 -19.90 -12.11 -20.09
C GLU A 239 -18.57 -11.38 -20.18
N GLU A 240 -17.89 -11.56 -21.32
CA GLU A 240 -16.63 -10.90 -21.61
C GLU A 240 -16.82 -9.75 -22.60
N GLY A 241 -16.15 -8.64 -22.33
CA GLY A 241 -16.03 -7.48 -23.19
C GLY A 241 -14.60 -7.36 -23.68
N LEU A 242 -14.43 -6.65 -24.80
CA LEU A 242 -13.12 -6.35 -25.36
C LEU A 242 -13.04 -4.86 -25.66
N VAL A 243 -11.99 -4.22 -25.13
CA VAL A 243 -11.59 -2.89 -25.57
C VAL A 243 -10.11 -2.91 -25.95
N THR A 244 -9.72 -2.07 -26.90
CA THR A 244 -8.31 -1.85 -27.22
C THR A 244 -7.88 -0.53 -26.58
N VAL A 245 -6.77 -0.55 -25.83
CA VAL A 245 -6.13 0.65 -25.30
C VAL A 245 -5.05 1.09 -26.29
N PRO A 246 -5.25 2.20 -27.03
CA PRO A 246 -4.24 2.65 -28.00
C PRO A 246 -2.97 3.18 -27.30
N PRO A 247 -1.81 3.20 -27.97
CA PRO A 247 -0.61 3.80 -27.41
C PRO A 247 -0.80 5.28 -27.05
N GLY A 248 -0.31 5.69 -25.88
CA GLY A 248 -0.49 7.03 -25.31
C GLY A 248 -1.88 7.31 -24.75
N CYS A 249 -2.74 6.29 -24.65
CA CYS A 249 -4.04 6.38 -23.99
C CYS A 249 -3.98 5.72 -22.61
N LYS A 250 -4.90 6.12 -21.74
CA LYS A 250 -4.96 5.65 -20.34
C LYS A 250 -6.31 5.03 -20.04
N LEU A 251 -6.30 3.88 -19.38
CA LEU A 251 -7.50 3.24 -18.86
C LEU A 251 -7.56 3.44 -17.34
N PHE A 252 -8.65 4.01 -16.85
CA PHE A 252 -8.90 4.29 -15.45
C PHE A 252 -9.98 3.36 -14.91
N LEU A 253 -9.65 2.61 -13.87
CA LEU A 253 -10.58 1.83 -13.08
C LEU A 253 -10.72 2.51 -11.72
N TYR A 254 -11.93 2.57 -11.18
CA TYR A 254 -12.24 3.29 -9.95
C TYR A 254 -13.39 2.66 -9.18
N THR A 255 -13.39 2.83 -7.86
CA THR A 255 -14.52 2.49 -6.98
C THR A 255 -15.53 3.64 -6.87
N ASP A 256 -16.73 3.37 -6.38
CA ASP A 256 -17.83 4.33 -6.19
C ASP A 256 -17.50 5.48 -5.23
N GLY A 257 -16.57 5.27 -4.29
CA GLY A 257 -16.04 6.35 -3.44
C GLY A 257 -15.44 7.54 -4.21
N VAL A 258 -15.05 7.37 -5.48
CA VAL A 258 -14.59 8.49 -6.34
C VAL A 258 -15.73 9.45 -6.71
N PRO A 259 -16.76 9.04 -7.48
CA PRO A 259 -17.86 9.93 -7.85
C PRO A 259 -18.75 10.33 -6.66
N GLU A 260 -18.83 9.51 -5.60
CA GLU A 260 -19.69 9.74 -4.43
C GLU A 260 -19.00 10.57 -3.34
N SER A 261 -17.70 10.89 -3.48
CA SER A 261 -17.00 11.76 -2.52
C SER A 261 -17.72 13.11 -2.41
N ALA A 262 -18.18 13.46 -1.21
CA ALA A 262 -18.93 14.68 -0.98
C ALA A 262 -18.04 15.80 -0.43
N ASN A 263 -18.27 17.04 -0.87
CA ASN A 263 -17.62 18.20 -0.28
C ASN A 263 -18.23 18.54 1.10
N LEU A 264 -17.68 19.54 1.80
CA LEU A 264 -18.19 20.00 3.12
C LEU A 264 -19.65 20.49 3.10
N ALA A 265 -20.23 20.71 1.92
CA ALA A 265 -21.62 21.06 1.70
C ALA A 265 -22.50 19.86 1.31
N GLU A 266 -21.98 18.62 1.45
CA GLU A 266 -22.64 17.36 1.08
C GLU A 266 -22.96 17.23 -0.42
N GLU A 267 -22.33 18.04 -1.27
CA GLU A 267 -22.45 17.88 -2.72
C GLU A 267 -21.49 16.80 -3.19
N GLU A 268 -22.03 15.74 -3.80
CA GLU A 268 -21.26 14.69 -4.47
C GLU A 268 -20.34 15.29 -5.54
N TYR A 269 -19.16 14.69 -5.70
CA TYR A 269 -18.18 15.09 -6.69
C TYR A 269 -18.74 14.94 -8.11
N GLY A 270 -19.44 13.83 -8.36
CA GLY A 270 -20.17 13.57 -9.59
C GLY A 270 -19.27 13.10 -10.74
N TYR A 271 -19.85 12.28 -11.60
CA TYR A 271 -19.13 11.68 -12.72
C TYR A 271 -18.59 12.69 -13.74
N GLU A 272 -19.30 13.81 -13.95
CA GLU A 272 -18.95 14.82 -14.95
C GLU A 272 -17.63 15.54 -14.60
N ARG A 273 -17.44 15.88 -13.32
CA ARG A 273 -16.20 16.51 -12.83
C ARG A 273 -15.03 15.53 -12.85
N MET A 274 -15.27 14.26 -12.54
CA MET A 274 -14.26 13.21 -12.67
C MET A 274 -13.78 13.09 -14.12
N GLU A 275 -14.69 12.99 -15.08
CA GLU A 275 -14.35 12.92 -16.50
C GLU A 275 -13.62 14.18 -16.98
N GLU A 276 -13.96 15.37 -16.48
CA GLU A 276 -13.27 16.61 -16.82
C GLU A 276 -11.82 16.64 -16.33
N ILE A 277 -11.56 16.21 -15.09
CA ILE A 277 -10.18 16.08 -14.58
C ILE A 277 -9.40 15.03 -15.35
N LEU A 278 -10.02 13.86 -15.62
CA LEU A 278 -9.38 12.81 -16.39
C LEU A 278 -9.04 13.28 -17.82
N ARG A 279 -9.88 14.13 -18.42
CA ARG A 279 -9.57 14.78 -19.70
C ARG A 279 -8.35 15.69 -19.61
N GLN A 280 -8.21 16.43 -18.51
CA GLN A 280 -7.06 17.32 -18.28
C GLN A 280 -5.77 16.57 -17.91
N SER A 281 -5.87 15.33 -17.42
CA SER A 281 -4.72 14.49 -17.06
C SER A 281 -4.17 13.65 -18.21
N ALA A 282 -4.74 13.75 -19.43
CA ALA A 282 -4.26 13.07 -20.62
C ALA A 282 -2.76 13.28 -20.85
N ASP A 283 -2.25 14.50 -20.61
CA ASP A 283 -0.84 14.89 -20.84
C ASP A 283 0.08 14.81 -19.62
N ARG A 284 -0.41 14.40 -18.43
CA ARG A 284 0.39 14.33 -17.20
C ARG A 284 0.56 12.89 -16.71
N SER A 285 1.73 12.53 -16.19
CA SER A 285 1.86 11.32 -15.37
C SER A 285 0.94 11.47 -14.16
N THR A 286 0.06 10.49 -13.95
CA THR A 286 -0.91 10.46 -12.85
C THR A 286 -0.22 10.32 -11.51
N GLY A 287 0.21 11.45 -10.96
CA GLY A 287 0.58 11.60 -9.56
C GLY A 287 0.00 12.93 -9.09
N ASP A 288 -0.72 12.90 -7.97
CA ASP A 288 -1.22 14.05 -7.22
C ASP A 288 -2.62 14.58 -7.56
N THR A 289 -3.63 13.70 -7.58
CA THR A 289 -5.02 14.16 -7.34
C THR A 289 -5.57 13.47 -6.10
N LEU A 290 -5.57 14.19 -4.98
CA LEU A 290 -6.09 13.75 -3.68
C LEU A 290 -7.62 13.77 -3.69
N PHE A 291 -8.27 12.64 -3.41
CA PHE A 291 -9.56 12.61 -2.70
C PHE A 291 -9.61 11.40 -1.76
N ASP A 292 -10.43 11.49 -0.71
CA ASP A 292 -10.69 10.44 0.29
C ASP A 292 -11.65 9.36 -0.27
N ASP A 293 -11.51 8.10 0.16
CA ASP A 293 -12.26 6.92 -0.34
C ASP A 293 -12.06 6.60 -1.83
N ILE A 294 -10.87 6.88 -2.37
CA ILE A 294 -10.54 6.55 -3.75
C ILE A 294 -9.69 5.30 -3.81
N THR A 295 -10.20 4.26 -4.47
CA THR A 295 -9.35 3.27 -5.15
C THR A 295 -9.36 3.58 -6.63
N MET A 296 -8.22 3.98 -7.19
CA MET A 296 -8.06 4.26 -8.61
C MET A 296 -6.85 3.54 -9.17
N VAL A 297 -7.03 2.85 -10.29
CA VAL A 297 -5.95 2.21 -11.05
C VAL A 297 -5.90 2.83 -12.44
N ALA A 298 -4.77 3.42 -12.79
CA ALA A 298 -4.47 3.97 -14.11
C ALA A 298 -3.51 3.02 -14.82
N LEU A 299 -3.93 2.50 -15.98
CA LEU A 299 -3.09 1.76 -16.91
C LEU A 299 -2.74 2.67 -18.08
N ASP A 300 -1.46 2.97 -18.23
CA ASP A 300 -0.89 3.81 -19.29
C ASP A 300 -0.14 2.91 -20.28
N ARG A 301 -0.59 2.91 -21.54
CA ARG A 301 0.11 2.21 -22.62
C ARG A 301 1.15 3.16 -23.21
N ASN A 302 2.42 2.83 -23.00
CA ASN A 302 3.52 3.64 -23.50
C ASN A 302 3.56 3.69 -25.04
N THR A 303 4.11 4.78 -25.58
CA THR A 303 4.36 4.89 -27.03
C THR A 303 5.57 4.07 -27.44
N ALA A 304 5.66 3.66 -28.71
CA ALA A 304 6.73 2.81 -29.24
C ALA A 304 8.18 3.31 -29.04
N LYS A 305 8.36 4.56 -28.57
CA LYS A 305 9.67 5.13 -28.19
C LYS A 305 10.14 4.70 -26.79
N ASP A 306 9.25 4.19 -25.94
CA ASP A 306 9.54 3.71 -24.58
C ASP A 306 9.46 2.18 -24.55
N ARG A 307 10.31 1.51 -25.34
CA ARG A 307 10.43 0.04 -25.30
C ARG A 307 10.94 -0.36 -23.92
N ILE A 308 10.05 -0.91 -23.11
CA ILE A 308 10.42 -1.55 -21.85
C ILE A 308 10.64 -3.04 -22.14
N ALA A 309 11.71 -3.63 -21.61
CA ALA A 309 11.96 -5.08 -21.65
C ALA A 309 12.37 -5.53 -20.26
N VAL A 310 11.88 -6.66 -19.76
CA VAL A 310 12.28 -7.17 -18.44
C VAL A 310 12.53 -8.66 -18.57
N ARG A 311 13.71 -9.11 -18.14
CA ARG A 311 14.07 -10.51 -18.09
C ARG A 311 14.73 -10.84 -16.77
N ARG A 312 14.34 -11.96 -16.16
CA ARG A 312 14.90 -12.45 -14.91
C ARG A 312 15.24 -13.93 -15.05
N PHE A 313 16.44 -14.30 -14.65
CA PHE A 313 16.90 -15.68 -14.65
C PHE A 313 17.89 -15.93 -13.51
N SER A 314 18.06 -17.20 -13.17
CA SER A 314 19.00 -17.64 -12.15
C SER A 314 20.05 -18.58 -12.75
N LEU A 315 21.28 -18.42 -12.29
CA LEU A 315 22.43 -19.26 -12.63
C LEU A 315 23.04 -19.85 -11.36
N ARG A 316 23.72 -20.99 -11.48
CA ARG A 316 24.59 -21.47 -10.40
C ARG A 316 25.97 -20.86 -10.55
N ASN A 317 26.70 -20.74 -9.45
CA ASN A 317 28.10 -20.34 -9.46
C ASN A 317 29.02 -21.45 -10.05
N ASN A 318 28.83 -21.80 -11.33
CA ASN A 318 29.53 -22.86 -12.04
C ASN A 318 29.78 -22.44 -13.50
N ARG A 319 30.99 -22.71 -14.00
CA ARG A 319 31.40 -22.41 -15.39
C ARG A 319 30.52 -23.11 -16.44
N ALA A 320 29.86 -24.22 -16.09
CA ALA A 320 28.93 -24.91 -16.99
C ALA A 320 27.67 -24.07 -17.34
N ASP A 321 27.30 -23.11 -16.49
CA ASP A 321 26.13 -22.24 -16.70
C ASP A 321 26.47 -20.95 -17.45
N LEU A 322 27.75 -20.62 -17.68
CA LEU A 322 28.17 -19.43 -18.43
C LEU A 322 27.55 -19.32 -19.83
N PRO A 323 27.46 -20.40 -20.65
CA PRO A 323 26.86 -20.32 -21.98
C PRO A 323 25.39 -19.88 -21.97
N ARG A 324 24.66 -20.07 -20.86
CA ARG A 324 23.26 -19.64 -20.73
C ARG A 324 23.12 -18.13 -20.73
N ILE A 325 24.15 -17.38 -20.30
CA ILE A 325 24.15 -15.91 -20.29
C ILE A 325 23.91 -15.37 -21.71
N ALA A 326 24.58 -15.93 -22.70
CA ALA A 326 24.45 -15.50 -24.09
C ALA A 326 23.03 -15.68 -24.63
N GLU A 327 22.37 -16.79 -24.30
CA GLU A 327 20.98 -17.06 -24.69
C GLU A 327 20.00 -16.13 -23.94
N GLU A 328 20.25 -15.88 -22.66
CA GLU A 328 19.42 -15.02 -21.84
C GLU A 328 19.52 -13.53 -22.25
N ILE A 329 20.72 -13.04 -22.53
CA ILE A 329 20.93 -11.67 -23.02
C ILE A 329 20.44 -11.50 -24.45
N ARG A 330 20.60 -12.51 -25.32
CA ARG A 330 20.10 -12.43 -26.69
C ARG A 330 18.59 -12.28 -26.74
N ALA A 331 17.82 -13.11 -26.03
CA ALA A 331 16.36 -12.94 -26.06
C ALA A 331 15.87 -11.71 -25.27
N PHE A 332 16.65 -11.19 -24.29
CA PHE A 332 16.42 -9.86 -23.73
C PHE A 332 16.63 -8.75 -24.77
N ALA A 333 17.69 -8.85 -25.57
CA ALA A 333 17.97 -7.89 -26.63
C ALA A 333 16.92 -7.93 -27.75
N GLU A 334 16.47 -9.12 -28.14
CA GLU A 334 15.40 -9.30 -29.13
C GLU A 334 14.07 -8.73 -28.64
N SER A 335 13.68 -9.01 -27.39
CA SER A 335 12.45 -8.45 -26.80
C SER A 335 12.51 -6.93 -26.62
N GLY A 336 13.68 -6.38 -26.25
CA GLY A 336 13.91 -4.95 -26.11
C GLY A 336 14.22 -4.20 -27.40
N GLY A 337 14.44 -4.90 -28.52
CA GLY A 337 14.92 -4.30 -29.76
C GLY A 337 16.29 -3.61 -29.62
N ILE A 338 17.14 -4.15 -28.76
CA ILE A 338 18.48 -3.63 -28.46
C ILE A 338 19.41 -3.97 -29.64
N GLY A 339 20.20 -2.98 -30.09
CA GLY A 339 21.18 -3.18 -31.16
C GLY A 339 22.26 -4.22 -30.80
N GLY A 340 22.74 -4.95 -31.80
CA GLY A 340 23.68 -6.06 -31.61
C GLY A 340 24.93 -5.69 -30.80
N SER A 341 25.50 -4.50 -31.01
CA SER A 341 26.68 -4.07 -30.24
C SER A 341 26.39 -3.86 -28.77
N VAL A 342 25.23 -3.30 -28.41
CA VAL A 342 24.85 -3.08 -27.00
C VAL A 342 24.57 -4.42 -26.32
N ALA A 343 23.91 -5.35 -27.01
CA ALA A 343 23.69 -6.70 -26.51
C ALA A 343 25.01 -7.46 -26.25
N GLU A 344 25.97 -7.38 -27.18
CA GLU A 344 27.31 -7.98 -27.02
C GLU A 344 28.06 -7.38 -25.82
N HIS A 345 28.00 -6.06 -25.66
CA HIS A 345 28.64 -5.40 -24.52
C HIS A 345 28.02 -5.81 -23.17
N LEU A 346 26.69 -5.91 -23.09
CA LEU A 346 26.00 -6.37 -21.87
C LEU A 346 26.30 -7.84 -21.58
N GLN A 347 26.37 -8.70 -22.62
CA GLN A 347 26.75 -10.09 -22.48
C GLN A 347 28.17 -10.21 -21.92
N GLN A 348 29.13 -9.49 -22.51
CA GLN A 348 30.52 -9.52 -22.07
C GLN A 348 30.67 -9.00 -20.63
N ALA A 349 29.99 -7.90 -20.28
CA ALA A 349 30.03 -7.36 -18.93
C ALA A 349 29.50 -8.35 -17.88
N LEU A 350 28.41 -9.07 -18.22
CA LEU A 350 27.84 -10.09 -17.35
C LEU A 350 28.73 -11.33 -17.25
N GLU A 351 29.33 -11.80 -18.35
CA GLU A 351 30.29 -12.91 -18.33
C GLU A 351 31.51 -12.59 -17.47
N GLU A 352 32.09 -11.40 -17.59
CA GLU A 352 33.22 -10.95 -16.77
C GLU A 352 32.84 -10.88 -15.28
N THR A 353 31.65 -10.36 -14.97
CA THR A 353 31.12 -10.34 -13.59
C THR A 353 30.96 -11.75 -13.03
N MET A 354 30.42 -12.67 -13.82
CA MET A 354 30.16 -14.04 -13.41
C MET A 354 31.45 -14.84 -13.23
N VAL A 355 32.45 -14.67 -14.10
CA VAL A 355 33.76 -15.32 -13.94
C VAL A 355 34.41 -14.88 -12.63
N ASN A 356 34.31 -13.60 -12.27
CA ASN A 356 34.84 -13.11 -11.00
C ASN A 356 34.06 -13.64 -9.79
N ALA A 357 32.73 -13.76 -9.90
CA ALA A 357 31.91 -14.40 -8.86
C ALA A 357 32.24 -15.90 -8.69
N ILE A 358 32.65 -16.59 -9.77
CA ILE A 358 33.07 -17.99 -9.75
C ILE A 358 34.48 -18.18 -9.16
N ASP A 359 35.40 -17.27 -9.47
CA ASP A 359 36.81 -17.39 -9.09
C ASP A 359 37.13 -16.85 -7.68
N ASP A 360 36.16 -16.29 -6.95
CA ASP A 360 36.39 -15.77 -5.61
C ASP A 360 36.69 -16.89 -4.60
N ARG A 361 37.95 -16.93 -4.17
CA ARG A 361 38.59 -17.97 -3.35
C ARG A 361 38.15 -17.99 -1.88
N LEU A 362 36.96 -17.48 -1.56
CA LEU A 362 36.53 -17.23 -0.17
C LEU A 362 35.07 -17.57 0.17
N SER A 363 34.37 -18.40 -0.61
CA SER A 363 33.14 -19.03 -0.09
C SER A 363 33.42 -20.45 0.40
N ALA A 364 33.35 -20.64 1.72
CA ALA A 364 33.28 -21.97 2.36
C ALA A 364 31.95 -22.70 2.07
N VAL A 365 31.23 -22.30 1.01
CA VAL A 365 29.86 -22.71 0.67
C VAL A 365 29.89 -23.36 -0.71
N SER A 366 29.54 -24.65 -0.73
CA SER A 366 29.28 -25.41 -1.95
C SER A 366 28.02 -24.89 -2.63
N GLU A 367 28.12 -24.49 -3.90
CA GLU A 367 27.04 -24.05 -4.80
C GLU A 367 26.05 -23.02 -4.22
N TYR A 368 26.11 -21.78 -4.71
CA TYR A 368 25.06 -20.76 -4.48
C TYR A 368 24.44 -20.27 -5.79
N GLU A 369 23.25 -19.69 -5.66
CA GLU A 369 22.47 -19.16 -6.77
C GLU A 369 22.81 -17.69 -7.01
N ILE A 370 22.94 -17.33 -8.29
CA ILE A 370 23.16 -15.97 -8.76
C ILE A 370 21.89 -15.57 -9.53
N THR A 371 21.21 -14.54 -9.04
CA THR A 371 20.03 -13.99 -9.68
C THR A 371 20.44 -12.83 -10.58
N VAL A 372 20.03 -12.89 -11.84
CA VAL A 372 20.23 -11.81 -12.81
C VAL A 372 18.88 -11.23 -13.22
N ARG A 373 18.79 -9.90 -13.22
CA ARG A 373 17.65 -9.15 -13.73
C ARG A 373 18.13 -8.12 -14.76
N ALA A 374 17.69 -8.26 -16.00
CA ALA A 374 17.89 -7.28 -17.06
C ALA A 374 16.61 -6.49 -17.30
N THR A 375 16.70 -5.17 -17.36
CA THR A 375 15.59 -4.27 -17.65
C THR A 375 15.99 -3.22 -18.67
N LEU A 376 15.18 -2.99 -19.69
CA LEU A 376 15.26 -1.83 -20.58
C LEU A 376 14.15 -0.89 -20.17
N ASP A 377 14.47 0.37 -19.89
CA ASP A 377 13.49 1.43 -19.65
C ASP A 377 14.05 2.77 -20.15
N ALA A 378 13.21 3.58 -20.81
CA ALA A 378 13.57 4.88 -21.36
C ALA A 378 14.90 4.93 -22.15
N GLY A 379 15.23 3.86 -22.88
CA GLY A 379 16.48 3.75 -23.65
C GLY A 379 17.72 3.43 -22.80
N VAL A 380 17.56 2.97 -21.56
CA VAL A 380 18.65 2.52 -20.69
C VAL A 380 18.44 1.04 -20.34
N ALA A 381 19.40 0.21 -20.74
CA ALA A 381 19.48 -1.18 -20.33
C ALA A 381 20.25 -1.27 -19.00
N GLU A 382 19.58 -1.72 -17.95
CA GLU A 382 20.13 -2.01 -16.64
C GLU A 382 20.20 -3.53 -16.43
N VAL A 383 21.36 -4.04 -16.00
CA VAL A 383 21.56 -5.43 -15.61
C VAL A 383 21.97 -5.44 -14.14
N THR A 384 21.12 -6.03 -13.30
CA THR A 384 21.37 -6.26 -11.88
C THR A 384 21.78 -7.71 -11.66
N VAL A 385 22.90 -7.94 -11.00
CA VAL A 385 23.40 -9.25 -10.55
C VAL A 385 23.37 -9.28 -9.03
N GLU A 386 22.70 -10.27 -8.47
CA GLU A 386 22.63 -10.50 -7.02
C GLU A 386 23.13 -11.91 -6.68
N ASP A 387 24.00 -12.02 -5.69
CA ASP A 387 24.55 -13.30 -5.24
C ASP A 387 24.75 -13.38 -3.72
N ASP A 388 24.73 -14.61 -3.20
CA ASP A 388 24.94 -14.95 -1.79
C ASP A 388 26.43 -15.20 -1.45
N GLY A 389 27.36 -14.77 -2.31
CA GLY A 389 28.80 -14.93 -2.13
C GLY A 389 29.41 -14.07 -1.03
N GLY A 390 30.72 -14.21 -0.80
CA GLY A 390 31.48 -13.37 0.13
C GLY A 390 31.39 -11.89 -0.23
N ALA A 391 31.53 -10.99 0.75
CA ALA A 391 31.54 -9.55 0.46
C ALA A 391 32.71 -9.22 -0.47
N TYR A 392 32.39 -8.66 -1.63
CA TYR A 392 33.34 -8.34 -2.67
C TYR A 392 32.92 -7.03 -3.35
N ASP A 393 33.73 -5.97 -3.17
CA ASP A 393 33.51 -4.70 -3.86
C ASP A 393 34.36 -4.65 -5.15
N PRO A 394 33.76 -4.76 -6.34
CA PRO A 394 34.46 -4.69 -7.62
C PRO A 394 35.03 -3.30 -7.95
N MET A 395 34.79 -2.29 -7.10
CA MET A 395 35.28 -0.92 -7.24
C MET A 395 36.51 -0.61 -6.37
N GLU A 396 36.95 -1.51 -5.48
CA GLU A 396 38.16 -1.31 -4.67
C GLU A 396 39.46 -1.46 -5.50
N GLU A 397 40.51 -0.69 -5.16
CA GLU A 397 41.83 -0.80 -5.78
C GLU A 397 42.54 -2.11 -5.40
N PRO A 398 43.34 -2.72 -6.29
CA PRO A 398 44.09 -3.93 -5.98
C PRO A 398 45.07 -3.71 -4.83
N SER A 399 45.08 -4.64 -3.87
CA SER A 399 45.97 -4.56 -2.71
C SER A 399 47.45 -4.68 -3.14
N GLU A 400 48.38 -4.13 -2.35
CA GLU A 400 49.83 -4.27 -2.63
C GLU A 400 50.28 -5.74 -2.75
N ARG A 401 49.57 -6.65 -2.06
CA ARG A 401 49.80 -8.10 -2.08
C ARG A 401 49.44 -8.73 -3.43
N ASP A 402 48.46 -8.18 -4.14
CA ASP A 402 48.04 -8.64 -5.46
C ASP A 402 49.01 -8.18 -6.55
N ARG A 403 49.64 -7.02 -6.36
CA ARG A 403 50.65 -6.44 -7.26
C ARG A 403 51.97 -7.21 -7.21
N ASP A 404 52.38 -7.67 -6.02
CA ASP A 404 53.64 -8.43 -5.82
C ASP A 404 53.60 -9.86 -6.38
N LEU A 405 52.41 -10.43 -6.61
CA LEU A 405 52.24 -11.77 -7.18
C LEU A 405 52.32 -11.81 -8.72
N GLY A 406 52.63 -10.69 -9.38
CA GLY A 406 52.76 -10.62 -10.84
C GLY A 406 51.45 -10.88 -11.59
N MET A 407 50.32 -10.66 -10.92
CA MET A 407 48.99 -10.78 -11.52
C MET A 407 48.77 -9.63 -12.51
N GLU A 408 48.35 -9.94 -13.74
CA GLU A 408 47.73 -8.92 -14.60
C GLU A 408 46.52 -8.30 -13.89
N PRO A 409 46.10 -7.06 -14.22
CA PRO A 409 44.90 -6.43 -13.66
C PRO A 409 43.65 -7.25 -14.03
N GLY A 410 43.40 -8.27 -13.22
CA GLY A 410 42.34 -9.27 -13.32
C GLY A 410 42.21 -10.09 -12.02
N GLY A 411 42.93 -9.69 -10.95
CA GLY A 411 42.49 -9.97 -9.59
C GLY A 411 41.18 -9.22 -9.33
N THR A 412 40.35 -9.76 -8.47
CA THR A 412 38.98 -9.30 -8.20
C THR A 412 38.86 -7.77 -7.99
N ALA A 413 39.89 -7.07 -7.53
CA ALA A 413 39.91 -5.61 -7.47
C ALA A 413 39.97 -4.89 -8.84
N GLY A 414 39.09 -3.91 -9.08
CA GLY A 414 39.07 -3.08 -10.29
C GLY A 414 38.21 -3.58 -11.45
N LEU A 415 37.33 -4.57 -11.23
CA LEU A 415 36.38 -5.06 -12.24
C LEU A 415 35.49 -3.94 -12.78
N GLY A 416 34.91 -3.11 -11.91
CA GLY A 416 34.03 -2.02 -12.35
C GLY A 416 34.76 -0.98 -13.18
N GLU A 417 36.02 -0.68 -12.84
CA GLU A 417 36.88 0.17 -13.68
C GLU A 417 37.23 -0.51 -15.01
N GLY A 418 37.45 -1.82 -15.02
CA GLY A 418 37.69 -2.62 -16.24
C GLY A 418 36.51 -2.59 -17.22
N LEU A 419 35.29 -2.78 -16.70
CA LEU A 419 34.04 -2.70 -17.48
C LEU A 419 33.84 -1.32 -18.10
N MET A 420 34.12 -0.27 -17.33
CA MET A 420 34.02 1.13 -17.78
C MET A 420 35.12 1.50 -18.79
N ARG A 421 36.38 1.12 -18.53
CA ARG A 421 37.53 1.38 -19.43
C ARG A 421 37.36 0.70 -20.80
N ARG A 422 36.74 -0.48 -20.84
CA ARG A 422 36.41 -1.20 -22.08
C ARG A 422 35.12 -0.69 -22.74
N SER A 423 34.47 0.32 -22.15
CA SER A 423 33.20 0.89 -22.62
C SER A 423 32.09 -0.16 -22.76
N LEU A 424 32.15 -1.23 -21.95
CA LEU A 424 31.12 -2.28 -21.95
C LEU A 424 29.81 -1.77 -21.34
N VAL A 425 29.89 -0.82 -20.41
CA VAL A 425 28.76 -0.20 -19.68
C VAL A 425 29.07 1.27 -19.43
N ASP A 426 28.04 2.08 -19.18
CA ASP A 426 28.15 3.52 -18.92
C ASP A 426 28.17 3.86 -17.43
N GLU A 427 27.60 3.00 -16.59
CA GLU A 427 27.60 3.15 -15.15
C GLU A 427 27.69 1.77 -14.49
N VAL A 428 28.47 1.68 -13.40
CA VAL A 428 28.52 0.50 -12.53
C VAL A 428 28.39 0.98 -11.09
N SER A 429 27.55 0.29 -10.32
CA SER A 429 27.40 0.53 -8.89
C SER A 429 27.33 -0.79 -8.14
N TYR A 430 28.01 -0.85 -6.99
CA TYR A 430 28.01 -2.00 -6.10
C TYR A 430 27.42 -1.61 -4.75
N MET A 431 26.64 -2.50 -4.16
CA MET A 431 26.20 -2.40 -2.78
C MET A 431 26.03 -3.78 -2.15
N ARG A 432 26.32 -3.89 -0.86
CA ARG A 432 26.00 -5.06 -0.05
C ARG A 432 24.63 -4.84 0.63
N VAL A 433 23.66 -5.72 0.36
CA VAL A 433 22.32 -5.68 0.98
C VAL A 433 22.16 -6.89 1.89
N GLY A 434 22.40 -6.70 3.19
CA GLY A 434 22.47 -7.81 4.14
C GLY A 434 23.66 -8.73 3.83
N GLU A 435 23.38 -10.01 3.57
CA GLU A 435 24.38 -11.02 3.18
C GLU A 435 24.47 -11.22 1.65
N ARG A 436 23.91 -10.30 0.85
CA ARG A 436 23.94 -10.37 -0.62
C ARG A 436 24.77 -9.28 -1.25
N ASN A 437 25.56 -9.66 -2.24
CA ASN A 437 26.16 -8.73 -3.18
C ASN A 437 25.10 -8.28 -4.18
N ARG A 438 25.10 -6.99 -4.53
CA ARG A 438 24.30 -6.46 -5.62
C ARG A 438 25.16 -5.56 -6.50
N LEU A 439 25.40 -6.00 -7.74
CA LEU A 439 26.06 -5.23 -8.78
C LEU A 439 25.02 -4.75 -9.79
N VAL A 440 24.98 -3.45 -10.07
CA VAL A 440 24.10 -2.85 -11.06
C VAL A 440 24.94 -2.22 -12.15
N MET A 441 24.72 -2.65 -13.39
CA MET A 441 25.38 -2.16 -14.60
C MET A 441 24.35 -1.48 -15.49
N ARG A 442 24.65 -0.29 -16.03
CA ARG A 442 23.75 0.42 -16.95
C ARG A 442 24.43 0.75 -18.27
N LYS A 443 23.68 0.69 -19.36
CA LYS A 443 24.10 1.08 -20.70
C LYS A 443 22.97 1.76 -21.46
N ARG A 444 23.24 2.90 -22.07
CA ARG A 444 22.32 3.57 -22.98
C ARG A 444 22.22 2.78 -24.28
N VAL A 445 20.99 2.64 -24.76
CA VAL A 445 20.67 2.05 -26.05
C VAL A 445 20.44 3.21 -27.01
N ASP A 446 21.41 3.45 -27.88
CA ASP A 446 21.22 4.39 -28.99
C ASP A 446 20.12 3.82 -29.90
N THR A 447 19.03 4.57 -30.05
CA THR A 447 17.84 4.20 -30.83
C THR A 447 17.96 4.60 -32.29
#